data_AF-A0A1W9IB60-F1
#
_entry.id   AF-A0A1W9IB60-F1
#
_cell.length_a   1.000
_cell.length_b   1.000
_cell.length_c   1.000
_cell.angle_alpha   90.00
_cell.angle_beta   90.00
_cell.angle_gamma   90.00
#
_symmetry.space_group_name_H-M   'P 1'
#
loop_
_entity.id
_entity.type
_entity.pdbx_description
1 polymer ?
#
loop_
_entity_poly.entity_id
_entity_poly.type
_entity_poly.pdbx_seq_one_letter_code
_entity_poly.pdbx_strand_id
1 'polypeptide(L)'
;MLHRMALRVLPSLSLVVTEDSVRKQKRIVMFVPGFVAFGIYRLAKHVLPLDDAFVLLLVSSLVAVVTALLAYRVGRAVSWTAMVREDGSRLLGWVAGWIGAVYGIQLSLLVLAILWMAGYSYLQHPDGPAMMAIIISCTSVARDAFEIGHVRKIALMGKPMPTFPDGAGLRQMLGSHAAQVAPWVVAGLAIGAAAASFGQAVGGQQAAFVQLSAVTILGGAITLCAYFGGLKPQASWMAGLAETKTAELLKYWWWPGLAFAATYYLVAVGVAVFVMKQPEFPMVVAAIGGALVTGLMALYGYYLGYRRNVEEQQGRSLSPALLRCPFVMGILGKSATMGASMAPSAPAPGSKA
;
A
#
# COMPACT_ATOMS: atom_id res chain seq x y z
N MET A 1 3.97 -3.15 2.91
CA MET A 1 3.26 -2.48 1.80
C MET A 1 1.86 -3.05 1.51
N LEU A 2 1.33 -3.98 2.32
CA LEU A 2 -0.01 -4.56 2.12
C LEU A 2 -1.13 -3.51 2.13
N HIS A 3 -1.01 -2.47 2.97
CA HIS A 3 -1.96 -1.36 3.04
C HIS A 3 -2.19 -0.73 1.67
N ARG A 4 -1.12 -0.50 0.91
CA ARG A 4 -1.16 0.12 -0.42
C ARG A 4 -1.77 -0.80 -1.49
N MET A 5 -1.60 -2.12 -1.37
CA MET A 5 -2.30 -3.06 -2.24
C MET A 5 -3.80 -3.06 -1.94
N ALA A 6 -4.17 -3.12 -0.65
CA ALA A 6 -5.57 -3.12 -0.21
C ALA A 6 -6.33 -1.87 -0.69
N LEU A 7 -5.73 -0.68 -0.55
CA LEU A 7 -6.30 0.59 -1.02
C LEU A 7 -6.56 0.64 -2.54
N ARG A 8 -5.88 -0.21 -3.32
CA ARG A 8 -5.98 -0.24 -4.78
C ARG A 8 -6.86 -1.37 -5.31
N VAL A 9 -6.89 -2.50 -4.60
CA VAL A 9 -7.59 -3.72 -5.04
C VAL A 9 -8.99 -3.81 -4.45
N LEU A 10 -9.19 -3.37 -3.21
CA LEU A 10 -10.51 -3.43 -2.59
C LEU A 10 -11.40 -2.29 -3.13
N PRO A 11 -12.57 -2.59 -3.72
CA PRO A 11 -13.47 -1.57 -4.27
C PRO A 11 -13.88 -0.53 -3.23
N SER A 12 -14.19 -0.97 -2.00
CA SER A 12 -14.61 -0.10 -0.90
C SER A 12 -13.61 1.02 -0.59
N LEU A 13 -12.32 0.69 -0.63
CA LEU A 13 -11.21 1.58 -0.35
C LEU A 13 -10.78 2.40 -1.57
N SER A 14 -10.71 1.74 -2.73
CA SER A 14 -10.25 2.40 -3.96
C SER A 14 -11.20 3.50 -4.41
N LEU A 15 -12.52 3.29 -4.33
CA LEU A 15 -13.51 4.31 -4.69
C LEU A 15 -13.33 5.58 -3.85
N VAL A 16 -13.19 5.43 -2.54
CA VAL A 16 -13.00 6.53 -1.58
C VAL A 16 -11.75 7.37 -1.89
N VAL A 17 -10.65 6.71 -2.22
CA VAL A 17 -9.36 7.39 -2.43
C VAL A 17 -9.26 8.02 -3.83
N THR A 18 -10.16 7.64 -4.75
CA THR A 18 -10.13 8.11 -6.14
C THR A 18 -11.02 9.31 -6.45
N GLU A 19 -11.74 9.86 -5.47
CA GLU A 19 -12.54 11.09 -5.63
C GLU A 19 -11.65 12.29 -6.04
N ASP A 20 -12.15 13.14 -6.95
CA ASP A 20 -11.34 14.21 -7.55
C ASP A 20 -10.89 15.28 -6.54
N SER A 21 -11.74 15.56 -5.55
CA SER A 21 -11.42 16.44 -4.41
C SER A 21 -10.22 15.91 -3.61
N VAL A 22 -10.20 14.60 -3.34
CA VAL A 22 -9.14 13.90 -2.62
C VAL A 22 -7.87 13.85 -3.46
N ARG A 23 -7.98 13.62 -4.78
CA ARG A 23 -6.83 13.62 -5.70
C ARG A 23 -6.13 14.98 -5.75
N LYS A 24 -6.87 16.10 -5.68
CA LYS A 24 -6.27 17.44 -5.66
C LYS A 24 -5.49 17.67 -4.37
N GLN A 25 -6.09 17.36 -3.22
CA GLN A 25 -5.43 17.47 -1.92
C GLN A 25 -4.20 16.56 -1.82
N LYS A 26 -4.31 15.33 -2.32
CA LYS A 26 -3.21 14.37 -2.38
C LYS A 26 -1.98 14.90 -3.12
N ARG A 27 -2.15 15.65 -4.23
CA ARG A 27 -1.01 16.25 -4.94
C ARG A 27 -0.27 17.27 -4.06
N ILE A 28 -1.02 18.09 -3.32
CA ILE A 28 -0.45 19.09 -2.40
C ILE A 28 0.30 18.39 -1.25
N VAL A 29 -0.34 17.38 -0.65
CA VAL A 29 0.24 16.57 0.44
C VAL A 29 1.45 15.77 -0.02
N MET A 30 1.59 15.48 -1.31
CA MET A 30 2.81 14.87 -1.86
C MET A 30 3.92 15.89 -2.13
N PHE A 31 3.57 17.12 -2.54
CA PHE A 31 4.55 18.15 -2.88
C PHE A 31 5.28 18.68 -1.66
N VAL A 32 4.54 19.12 -0.63
CA VAL A 32 5.13 19.82 0.54
C VAL A 32 6.16 18.96 1.30
N PRO A 33 5.89 17.68 1.64
CA PRO A 33 6.85 16.86 2.38
C PRO A 33 8.13 16.59 1.59
N GLY A 34 8.08 16.59 0.26
CA GLY A 34 9.28 16.45 -0.57
C GLY A 34 10.24 17.64 -0.42
N PHE A 35 9.71 18.87 -0.41
CA PHE A 35 10.52 20.08 -0.17
C PHE A 35 11.08 20.12 1.25
N VAL A 36 10.25 19.76 2.23
CA VAL A 36 10.68 19.69 3.64
C VAL A 36 11.78 18.64 3.80
N ALA A 37 11.61 17.45 3.21
CA ALA A 37 12.61 16.39 3.21
C ALA A 37 13.94 16.84 2.56
N PHE A 38 13.87 17.57 1.44
CA PHE A 38 15.06 18.16 0.81
C PHE A 38 15.77 19.15 1.73
N GLY A 39 15.02 20.03 2.41
CA GLY A 39 15.57 20.96 3.40
C GLY A 39 16.22 20.24 4.57
N ILE A 40 15.56 19.20 5.11
CA ILE A 40 16.10 18.37 6.19
C ILE A 40 17.38 17.67 5.74
N TYR A 41 17.41 17.09 4.54
CA TYR A 41 18.62 16.48 3.97
C TYR A 41 19.77 17.49 3.90
N ARG A 42 19.50 18.69 3.37
CA ARG A 42 20.49 19.76 3.21
C ARG A 42 21.09 20.21 4.54
N LEU A 43 20.32 20.18 5.62
CA LEU A 43 20.82 20.50 6.96
C LEU A 43 21.53 19.30 7.60
N ALA A 44 20.93 18.11 7.52
CA ALA A 44 21.43 16.89 8.15
C ALA A 44 22.82 16.49 7.64
N LYS A 45 23.10 16.69 6.34
CA LYS A 45 24.41 16.35 5.75
C LYS A 45 25.60 17.13 6.35
N HIS A 46 25.35 18.23 7.04
CA HIS A 46 26.41 19.01 7.69
C HIS A 46 26.76 18.48 9.08
N VAL A 47 25.92 17.62 9.66
CA VAL A 47 26.02 17.18 11.06
C VAL A 47 26.11 15.65 11.17
N LEU A 48 25.51 14.93 10.23
CA LEU A 48 25.41 13.47 10.25
C LEU A 48 26.15 12.84 9.06
N PRO A 49 26.84 11.71 9.26
CA PRO A 49 27.48 10.95 8.19
C PRO A 49 26.41 10.20 7.37
N LEU A 50 25.81 10.89 6.41
CA LEU A 50 24.78 10.34 5.52
C LEU A 50 25.34 9.42 4.42
N ASP A 51 26.65 9.18 4.43
CA ASP A 51 27.37 8.15 3.68
C ASP A 51 27.23 6.75 4.33
N ASP A 52 26.90 6.68 5.62
CA ASP A 52 26.50 5.43 6.26
C ASP A 52 25.02 5.14 5.97
N ALA A 53 24.77 4.00 5.31
CA ALA A 53 23.43 3.53 5.00
C ALA A 53 22.54 3.42 6.25
N PHE A 54 23.07 3.01 7.40
CA PHE A 54 22.25 2.89 8.62
C PHE A 54 21.79 4.26 9.13
N VAL A 55 22.68 5.25 9.12
CA VAL A 55 22.37 6.62 9.53
C VAL A 55 21.36 7.22 8.56
N LEU A 56 21.55 7.03 7.25
CA LEU A 56 20.59 7.47 6.24
C LEU A 56 19.20 6.85 6.45
N LEU A 57 19.12 5.53 6.67
CA LEU A 57 17.85 4.84 6.89
C LEU A 57 17.17 5.30 8.18
N LEU A 58 17.94 5.55 9.25
CA LEU A 58 17.41 6.09 10.50
C LEU A 58 16.83 7.50 10.31
N VAL A 59 17.59 8.40 9.68
CA VAL A 59 17.15 9.79 9.43
C VAL A 59 15.93 9.78 8.52
N SER A 60 15.95 9.00 7.44
CA SER A 60 14.82 8.83 6.54
C SER A 60 13.57 8.33 7.27
N SER A 61 13.73 7.32 8.12
CA SER A 61 12.66 6.76 8.96
C SER A 61 12.06 7.80 9.90
N LEU A 62 12.89 8.57 10.61
CA LEU A 62 12.42 9.62 11.53
C LEU A 62 11.62 10.71 10.78
N VAL A 63 12.11 11.16 9.63
CA VAL A 63 11.39 12.12 8.77
C VAL A 63 10.07 11.53 8.31
N ALA A 64 10.06 10.26 7.90
CA ALA A 64 8.87 9.55 7.47
C ALA A 64 7.84 9.35 8.60
N VAL A 65 8.27 9.11 9.85
CA VAL A 65 7.38 9.02 11.02
C VAL A 65 6.63 10.32 11.25
N VAL A 66 7.34 11.44 11.30
CA VAL A 66 6.74 12.77 11.50
C VAL A 66 5.79 13.07 10.35
N THR A 67 6.23 12.80 9.12
CA THR A 67 5.43 13.01 7.91
C THR A 67 4.16 12.15 7.89
N ALA A 68 4.25 10.88 8.29
CA ALA A 68 3.11 9.97 8.34
C ALA A 68 2.03 10.49 9.29
N LEU A 69 2.41 10.92 10.50
CA LEU A 69 1.47 11.44 11.49
C LEU A 69 0.81 12.75 11.03
N LEU A 70 1.59 13.66 10.44
CA LEU A 70 1.07 14.91 9.89
C LEU A 70 0.11 14.66 8.72
N ALA A 71 0.52 13.84 7.75
CA ALA A 71 -0.29 13.53 6.58
C ALA A 71 -1.56 12.76 6.96
N TYR A 72 -1.47 11.83 7.91
CA TYR A 72 -2.63 11.13 8.47
C TYR A 72 -3.62 12.11 9.10
N ARG A 73 -3.13 13.06 9.92
CA ARG A 73 -3.98 14.10 10.50
C ARG A 73 -4.65 14.95 9.42
N VAL A 74 -3.92 15.35 8.38
CA VAL A 74 -4.46 16.11 7.24
C VAL A 74 -5.56 15.29 6.54
N GLY A 75 -5.36 13.99 6.33
CA GLY A 75 -6.38 13.10 5.75
C GLY A 75 -7.62 12.94 6.64
N ARG A 76 -7.43 12.90 7.97
CA ARG A 76 -8.52 12.89 8.95
C ARG A 76 -9.29 14.21 9.02
N ALA A 77 -8.63 15.33 8.71
CA ALA A 77 -9.17 16.69 8.80
C ALA A 77 -9.69 17.05 10.20
N VAL A 78 -8.96 16.68 11.25
CA VAL A 78 -9.31 16.93 12.67
C VAL A 78 -8.16 17.54 13.46
N SER A 79 -8.44 18.00 14.69
CA SER A 79 -7.43 18.44 15.65
C SER A 79 -6.63 17.26 16.22
N TRP A 80 -5.43 17.52 16.75
CA TRP A 80 -4.60 16.47 17.39
C TRP A 80 -5.33 15.79 18.56
N THR A 81 -6.05 16.56 19.36
CA THR A 81 -6.79 16.03 20.53
C THR A 81 -7.91 15.09 20.11
N ALA A 82 -8.69 15.47 19.08
CA ALA A 82 -9.73 14.62 18.53
C ALA A 82 -9.14 13.34 17.93
N MET A 83 -8.03 13.45 17.19
CA MET A 83 -7.34 12.29 16.61
C MET A 83 -6.90 11.28 17.69
N VAL A 84 -6.25 11.72 18.77
CA VAL A 84 -5.82 10.83 19.85
C VAL A 84 -7.01 10.16 20.55
N ARG A 85 -8.11 10.91 20.75
CA ARG A 85 -9.31 10.42 21.42
C ARG A 85 -10.10 9.42 20.57
N GLU A 86 -10.26 9.68 19.26
CA GLU A 86 -11.12 8.90 18.37
C GLU A 86 -10.40 7.71 17.70
N ASP A 87 -9.10 7.84 17.44
CA ASP A 87 -8.32 6.83 16.72
C ASP A 87 -7.50 5.94 17.67
N GLY A 88 -7.21 6.43 18.88
CA GLY A 88 -6.51 5.70 19.93
C GLY A 88 -5.00 5.53 19.67
N SER A 89 -4.24 5.24 20.73
CA SER A 89 -2.79 5.11 20.68
C SER A 89 -2.32 3.94 19.81
N ARG A 90 -3.12 2.87 19.71
CA ARG A 90 -2.79 1.68 18.91
C ARG A 90 -2.73 1.98 17.42
N LEU A 91 -3.72 2.69 16.86
CA LEU A 91 -3.75 3.03 15.44
C LEU A 91 -2.65 4.05 15.12
N LEU A 92 -2.48 5.06 15.97
CA LEU A 92 -1.43 6.06 15.80
C LEU A 92 -0.02 5.45 15.91
N GLY A 93 0.19 4.54 16.85
CA GLY A 93 1.42 3.77 16.96
C GLY A 93 1.67 2.88 15.73
N TRP A 94 0.61 2.31 15.14
CA TRP A 94 0.72 1.58 13.88
C TRP A 94 1.06 2.50 12.70
N VAL A 95 0.43 3.67 12.58
CA VAL A 95 0.76 4.65 11.52
C VAL A 95 2.20 5.12 11.68
N ALA A 96 2.63 5.51 12.88
CA ALA A 96 4.01 5.94 13.12
C ALA A 96 5.01 4.81 12.87
N GLY A 97 4.82 3.64 13.49
CA GLY A 97 5.77 2.54 13.42
C GLY A 97 5.79 1.83 12.06
N TRP A 98 4.64 1.39 11.56
CA TRP A 98 4.59 0.59 10.33
C TRP A 98 4.60 1.44 9.06
N ILE A 99 3.82 2.51 9.02
CA ILE A 99 3.72 3.37 7.81
C ILE A 99 4.82 4.42 7.77
N GLY A 100 5.15 5.03 8.91
CA GLY A 100 6.25 5.98 9.03
C GLY A 100 7.61 5.29 8.96
N ALA A 101 7.95 4.52 9.98
CA ALA A 101 9.30 3.99 10.14
C ALA A 101 9.61 2.83 9.19
N VAL A 102 8.93 1.69 9.35
CA VAL A 102 9.26 0.46 8.59
C VAL A 102 9.06 0.68 7.09
N TYR A 103 7.94 1.25 6.68
CA TYR A 103 7.68 1.50 5.26
C TYR A 103 8.59 2.60 4.68
N GLY A 104 8.96 3.62 5.47
CA GLY A 104 9.98 4.60 5.09
C GLY A 104 11.33 3.96 4.78
N ILE A 105 11.81 3.07 5.67
CA ILE A 105 13.06 2.30 5.47
C ILE A 105 12.97 1.46 4.19
N GLN A 106 11.88 0.72 4.01
CA GLN A 106 11.67 -0.09 2.80
C GLN A 106 11.76 0.76 1.53
N LEU A 107 11.11 1.93 1.50
CA LEU A 107 11.14 2.81 0.33
C LEU A 107 12.51 3.43 0.09
N SER A 108 13.27 3.76 1.12
CA SER A 108 14.65 4.22 0.96
C SER A 108 15.55 3.13 0.39
N LEU A 109 15.46 1.90 0.91
CA LEU A 109 16.20 0.74 0.38
C LEU A 109 15.84 0.45 -1.08
N LEU A 110 14.56 0.53 -1.43
CA LEU A 110 14.08 0.40 -2.81
C LEU A 110 14.79 1.41 -3.73
N VAL A 111 14.83 2.68 -3.33
CA VAL A 111 15.46 3.74 -4.14
C VAL A 111 16.95 3.50 -4.31
N LEU A 112 17.65 3.16 -3.23
CA LEU A 112 19.08 2.85 -3.28
C LEU A 112 19.37 1.63 -4.17
N ALA A 113 18.54 0.58 -4.09
CA ALA A 113 18.68 -0.61 -4.92
C ALA A 113 18.46 -0.32 -6.41
N ILE A 114 17.45 0.49 -6.74
CA ILE A 114 17.20 0.90 -8.14
C ILE A 114 18.41 1.65 -8.71
N LEU A 115 18.96 2.61 -7.96
CA LEU A 115 20.10 3.41 -8.40
C LEU A 115 21.36 2.53 -8.55
N TRP A 116 21.59 1.62 -7.61
CA TRP A 116 22.68 0.64 -7.69
C TRP A 116 22.57 -0.21 -8.95
N MET A 117 21.39 -0.78 -9.24
CA MET A 117 21.18 -1.54 -10.47
C MET A 117 21.32 -0.69 -11.73
N ALA A 118 21.02 0.61 -11.68
CA ALA A 118 21.24 1.53 -12.80
C ALA A 118 22.72 1.93 -13.00
N GLY A 119 23.63 1.40 -12.17
CA GLY A 119 25.07 1.70 -12.23
C GLY A 119 25.47 2.95 -11.44
N TYR A 120 24.55 3.55 -10.68
CA TYR A 120 24.83 4.71 -9.85
C TYR A 120 25.03 4.29 -8.40
N SER A 121 26.28 4.09 -8.01
CA SER A 121 26.63 3.55 -6.70
C SER A 121 26.58 4.62 -5.61
N TYR A 122 25.67 4.44 -4.63
CA TYR A 122 25.64 5.22 -3.39
C TYR A 122 26.98 5.19 -2.65
N LEU A 123 27.73 4.09 -2.73
CA LEU A 123 29.04 3.97 -2.09
C LEU A 123 30.11 4.85 -2.74
N GLN A 124 29.91 5.28 -3.99
CA GLN A 124 30.85 6.14 -4.73
C GLN A 124 30.38 7.60 -4.75
N HIS A 125 29.07 7.83 -4.86
CA HIS A 125 28.47 9.16 -4.89
C HIS A 125 27.24 9.21 -3.95
N PRO A 126 27.45 9.39 -2.63
CA PRO A 126 26.37 9.24 -1.64
C PRO A 126 25.31 10.34 -1.71
N ASP A 127 25.69 11.55 -2.14
CA ASP A 127 24.84 12.74 -2.04
C ASP A 127 23.53 12.65 -2.86
N GLY A 128 23.61 12.19 -4.10
CA GLY A 128 22.44 12.07 -4.98
C GLY A 128 21.44 11.00 -4.50
N PRO A 129 21.88 9.74 -4.29
CA PRO A 129 21.01 8.65 -3.87
C PRO A 129 20.44 8.86 -2.47
N ALA A 130 21.21 9.40 -1.53
CA ALA A 130 20.72 9.71 -0.18
C ALA A 130 19.57 10.72 -0.23
N MET A 131 19.76 11.82 -0.96
CA MET A 131 18.74 12.83 -1.15
C MET A 131 17.46 12.26 -1.77
N MET A 132 17.60 11.48 -2.86
CA MET A 132 16.45 10.84 -3.50
C MET A 132 15.75 9.84 -2.57
N ALA A 133 16.51 9.07 -1.78
CA ALA A 133 15.96 8.07 -0.87
C ALA A 133 15.13 8.70 0.26
N ILE A 134 15.52 9.86 0.79
CA ILE A 134 14.72 10.58 1.81
C ILE A 134 13.50 11.23 1.17
N ILE A 135 13.64 11.90 0.02
CA ILE A 135 12.53 12.61 -0.62
C ILE A 135 11.45 11.64 -1.11
N ILE A 136 11.83 10.59 -1.84
CA ILE A 136 10.89 9.63 -2.44
C ILE A 136 10.17 8.81 -1.35
N SER A 137 10.89 8.41 -0.30
CA SER A 137 10.28 7.71 0.83
C SER A 137 9.29 8.61 1.57
N CYS A 138 9.69 9.84 1.92
CA CYS A 138 8.86 10.82 2.62
C CYS A 138 7.57 11.14 1.84
N THR A 139 7.69 11.46 0.55
CA THR A 139 6.53 11.77 -0.31
C THR A 139 5.57 10.59 -0.49
N SER A 140 6.11 9.37 -0.61
CA SER A 140 5.31 8.15 -0.72
C SER A 140 4.60 7.80 0.59
N VAL A 141 5.28 7.98 1.74
CA VAL A 141 4.70 7.78 3.07
C VAL A 141 3.60 8.81 3.33
N ALA A 142 3.84 10.09 3.00
CA ALA A 142 2.84 11.15 3.14
C ALA A 142 1.55 10.80 2.38
N ARG A 143 1.69 10.36 1.13
CA ARG A 143 0.56 9.94 0.30
C ARG A 143 -0.26 8.84 0.97
N ASP A 144 0.41 7.75 1.34
CA ASP A 144 -0.28 6.58 1.86
C ASP A 144 -0.90 6.85 3.24
N ALA A 145 -0.21 7.60 4.11
CA ALA A 145 -0.74 7.99 5.41
C ALA A 145 -1.96 8.92 5.31
N PHE A 146 -1.96 9.85 4.34
CA PHE A 146 -3.11 10.68 4.03
C PHE A 146 -4.32 9.85 3.57
N GLU A 147 -4.11 8.89 2.67
CA GLU A 147 -5.17 7.99 2.20
C GLU A 147 -5.78 7.18 3.35
N ILE A 148 -4.94 6.64 4.24
CA ILE A 148 -5.40 5.90 5.42
C ILE A 148 -6.19 6.81 6.37
N GLY A 149 -5.73 8.05 6.60
CA GLY A 149 -6.44 9.04 7.41
C GLY A 149 -7.80 9.40 6.82
N HIS A 150 -7.88 9.55 5.50
CA HIS A 150 -9.12 9.82 4.79
C HIS A 150 -10.11 8.65 4.87
N VAL A 151 -9.64 7.41 4.67
CA VAL A 151 -10.47 6.20 4.85
C VAL A 151 -11.03 6.13 6.27
N ARG A 152 -10.22 6.43 7.28
CA ARG A 152 -10.67 6.45 8.68
C ARG A 152 -11.73 7.53 8.93
N LYS A 153 -11.57 8.73 8.35
CA LYS A 153 -12.58 9.80 8.41
C LYS A 153 -13.92 9.30 7.87
N ILE A 154 -13.92 8.66 6.70
CA ILE A 154 -15.14 8.15 6.07
C ILE A 154 -15.77 7.02 6.87
N ALA A 155 -14.96 6.12 7.44
CA ALA A 155 -15.45 5.06 8.31
C ALA A 155 -16.18 5.61 9.55
N LEU A 156 -15.64 6.67 10.17
CA LEU A 156 -16.26 7.35 11.31
C LEU A 156 -17.52 8.15 10.93
N MET A 157 -17.64 8.56 9.66
CA MET A 157 -18.87 9.17 9.12
C MET A 157 -19.99 8.15 8.83
N GLY A 158 -19.83 6.89 9.25
CA GLY A 158 -20.87 5.87 9.18
C GLY A 158 -20.92 5.09 7.85
N LYS A 159 -19.99 5.32 6.91
CA LYS A 159 -19.89 4.49 5.71
C LYS A 159 -19.24 3.15 6.09
N PRO A 160 -19.90 2.00 5.85
CA PRO A 160 -19.36 0.71 6.23
C PRO A 160 -18.04 0.46 5.48
N MET A 161 -16.94 0.37 6.24
CA MET A 161 -15.62 0.00 5.75
C MET A 161 -15.29 -1.39 6.29
N PRO A 162 -15.63 -2.44 5.55
CA PRO A 162 -15.51 -3.80 6.06
C PRO A 162 -14.05 -4.18 6.30
N THR A 163 -13.12 -3.62 5.53
CA THR A 163 -11.68 -3.82 5.68
C THR A 163 -10.98 -2.50 5.96
N PHE A 164 -10.31 -2.39 7.10
CA PHE A 164 -9.36 -1.32 7.36
C PHE A 164 -7.92 -1.84 7.15
N PRO A 165 -7.00 -1.06 6.54
CA PRO A 165 -5.68 -1.55 6.15
C PRO A 165 -4.66 -1.64 7.30
N ASP A 166 -5.06 -2.06 8.51
CA ASP A 166 -4.20 -2.19 9.70
C ASP A 166 -3.59 -3.60 9.90
N GLY A 167 -3.88 -4.53 8.98
CA GLY A 167 -3.43 -5.92 9.07
C GLY A 167 -4.19 -6.77 10.10
N ALA A 168 -5.22 -6.25 10.76
CA ALA A 168 -6.09 -7.07 11.63
C ALA A 168 -6.79 -8.17 10.80
N GLY A 169 -7.32 -7.81 9.63
CA GLY A 169 -7.97 -8.78 8.74
C GLY A 169 -7.03 -9.88 8.26
N LEU A 170 -5.74 -9.59 8.04
CA LEU A 170 -4.75 -10.60 7.66
C LEU A 170 -4.53 -11.60 8.80
N ARG A 171 -4.36 -11.09 10.03
CA ARG A 171 -4.17 -11.94 11.22
C ARG A 171 -5.39 -12.80 11.50
N GLN A 172 -6.59 -12.26 11.33
CA GLN A 172 -7.83 -13.03 11.44
C GLN A 172 -7.91 -14.15 10.40
N MET A 173 -7.57 -13.85 9.15
CA MET A 173 -7.53 -14.85 8.08
C MET A 173 -6.49 -15.95 8.37
N LEU A 174 -5.29 -15.58 8.82
CA LEU A 174 -4.27 -16.55 9.21
C LEU A 174 -4.73 -17.43 10.38
N GLY A 175 -5.45 -16.88 11.36
CA GLY A 175 -5.96 -17.67 12.48
C GLY A 175 -7.07 -18.66 12.10
N SER A 176 -7.84 -18.38 11.05
CA SER A 176 -9.05 -19.16 10.70
C SER A 176 -8.91 -19.99 9.42
N HIS A 177 -8.04 -19.59 8.48
CA HIS A 177 -7.91 -20.18 7.15
C HIS A 177 -6.45 -20.53 6.79
N ALA A 178 -5.56 -20.68 7.80
CA ALA A 178 -4.14 -21.02 7.58
C ALA A 178 -3.93 -22.23 6.65
N ALA A 179 -4.71 -23.31 6.85
CA ALA A 179 -4.58 -24.53 6.06
C ALA A 179 -4.88 -24.31 4.56
N GLN A 180 -5.76 -23.37 4.22
CA GLN A 180 -6.09 -23.04 2.83
C GLN A 180 -5.04 -22.13 2.18
N VAL A 181 -4.35 -21.33 3.00
CA VAL A 181 -3.32 -20.36 2.56
C VAL A 181 -1.95 -21.02 2.42
N ALA A 182 -1.63 -22.00 3.27
CA ALA A 182 -0.31 -22.62 3.34
C ALA A 182 0.19 -23.18 1.98
N PRO A 183 -0.62 -23.89 1.17
CA PRO A 183 -0.15 -24.38 -0.13
C PRO A 183 0.29 -23.26 -1.08
N TRP A 184 -0.41 -22.12 -1.06
CA TRP A 184 -0.05 -20.95 -1.88
C TRP A 184 1.27 -20.34 -1.45
N VAL A 185 1.51 -20.25 -0.13
CA VAL A 185 2.77 -19.72 0.41
C VAL A 185 3.93 -20.67 0.09
N VAL A 186 3.75 -21.98 0.27
CA VAL A 186 4.76 -23.00 -0.06
C VAL A 186 5.10 -22.97 -1.55
N ALA A 187 4.09 -22.94 -2.42
CA ALA A 187 4.29 -22.81 -3.86
C ALA A 187 5.01 -21.50 -4.21
N GLY A 188 4.62 -20.39 -3.58
CA GLY A 188 5.30 -19.10 -3.71
C GLY A 188 6.79 -19.22 -3.38
N LEU A 189 7.12 -19.67 -2.17
CA LEU A 189 8.50 -19.86 -1.69
C LEU A 189 9.36 -20.66 -2.69
N ALA A 190 8.86 -21.80 -3.16
CA ALA A 190 9.56 -22.66 -4.11
C ALA A 190 9.78 -21.96 -5.47
N ILE A 191 8.73 -21.34 -6.02
CA ILE A 191 8.79 -20.61 -7.29
C ILE A 191 9.78 -19.44 -7.20
N GLY A 192 9.78 -18.70 -6.09
CA GLY A 192 10.69 -17.57 -5.91
C GLY A 192 12.15 -17.97 -5.75
N ALA A 193 12.42 -19.06 -5.04
CA ALA A 193 13.78 -19.60 -4.92
C ALA A 193 14.32 -20.00 -6.30
N ALA A 194 13.51 -20.70 -7.09
CA ALA A 194 13.85 -21.08 -8.46
C ALA A 194 14.02 -19.84 -9.37
N ALA A 195 13.10 -18.86 -9.27
CA ALA A 195 13.15 -17.63 -10.06
C ALA A 195 14.43 -16.82 -9.81
N ALA A 196 14.83 -16.64 -8.55
CA ALA A 196 16.05 -15.92 -8.22
C ALA A 196 17.33 -16.71 -8.54
N SER A 197 17.21 -18.02 -8.80
CA SER A 197 18.34 -18.85 -9.23
C SER A 197 18.70 -18.63 -10.71
N PHE A 198 17.82 -18.07 -11.53
CA PHE A 198 18.12 -17.75 -12.94
C PHE A 198 19.29 -16.76 -13.10
N GLY A 199 19.60 -15.98 -12.07
CA GLY A 199 20.77 -15.11 -12.07
C GLY A 199 22.10 -15.85 -12.20
N GLN A 200 22.18 -17.16 -11.94
CA GLN A 200 23.42 -17.93 -12.10
C GLN A 200 23.88 -18.07 -13.55
N ALA A 201 22.96 -17.94 -14.51
CA ALA A 201 23.31 -18.02 -15.92
C ALA A 201 24.09 -16.79 -16.42
N VAL A 202 24.16 -15.72 -15.62
CA VAL A 202 24.73 -14.43 -16.01
C VAL A 202 25.60 -13.87 -14.88
N GLY A 203 26.77 -13.29 -15.20
CA GLY A 203 27.66 -12.70 -14.20
C GLY A 203 27.32 -11.25 -13.84
N GLY A 204 27.74 -10.82 -12.65
CA GLY A 204 27.76 -9.41 -12.24
C GLY A 204 26.38 -8.74 -12.14
N GLN A 205 26.31 -7.46 -12.49
CA GLN A 205 25.11 -6.63 -12.32
C GLN A 205 23.93 -7.06 -13.21
N GLN A 206 24.19 -7.74 -14.33
CA GLN A 206 23.15 -8.31 -15.19
C GLN A 206 22.39 -9.45 -14.49
N ALA A 207 23.04 -10.18 -13.56
CA ALA A 207 22.38 -11.20 -12.76
C ALA A 207 21.23 -10.61 -11.94
N ALA A 208 21.42 -9.43 -11.33
CA ALA A 208 20.40 -8.76 -10.54
C ALA A 208 19.17 -8.37 -11.40
N PHE A 209 19.38 -7.96 -12.66
CA PHE A 209 18.28 -7.67 -13.58
C PHE A 209 17.50 -8.91 -13.98
N VAL A 210 18.20 -10.02 -14.27
CA VAL A 210 17.56 -11.31 -14.60
C VAL A 210 16.74 -11.81 -13.41
N GLN A 211 17.32 -11.78 -12.22
CA GLN A 211 16.66 -12.19 -10.98
C GLN A 211 15.44 -11.33 -10.67
N LEU A 212 15.59 -10.00 -10.75
CA LEU A 212 14.47 -9.07 -10.55
C LEU A 212 13.36 -9.36 -11.55
N SER A 213 13.68 -9.52 -12.83
CA SER A 213 12.69 -9.77 -13.87
C SER A 213 11.96 -11.10 -13.64
N ALA A 214 12.71 -12.16 -13.34
CA ALA A 214 12.14 -13.48 -13.07
C ALA A 214 11.24 -13.49 -11.83
N VAL A 215 11.73 -12.96 -10.69
CA VAL A 215 10.95 -12.87 -9.44
C VAL A 215 9.74 -11.96 -9.62
N THR A 216 9.85 -10.89 -10.40
CA THR A 216 8.72 -9.99 -10.68
C THR A 216 7.63 -10.71 -11.46
N ILE A 217 7.97 -11.37 -12.57
CA ILE A 217 7.01 -12.07 -13.43
C ILE A 217 6.35 -13.22 -12.68
N LEU A 218 7.16 -14.10 -12.08
CA LEU A 218 6.67 -15.30 -11.40
C LEU A 218 5.97 -14.96 -10.08
N GLY A 219 6.47 -13.97 -9.35
CA GLY A 219 5.82 -13.42 -8.16
C GLY A 219 4.48 -12.77 -8.46
N GLY A 220 4.38 -12.00 -9.55
CA GLY A 220 3.11 -11.43 -10.01
C GLY A 220 2.11 -12.51 -10.45
N ALA A 221 2.59 -13.56 -11.15
CA ALA A 221 1.75 -14.68 -11.57
C ALA A 221 1.18 -15.47 -10.38
N ILE A 222 2.01 -15.85 -9.40
CA ILE A 222 1.52 -16.58 -8.22
C ILE A 222 0.56 -15.73 -7.39
N THR A 223 0.79 -14.41 -7.30
CA THR A 223 -0.14 -13.48 -6.64
C THR A 223 -1.52 -13.53 -7.27
N LEU A 224 -1.58 -13.53 -8.61
CA LEU A 224 -2.83 -13.56 -9.36
C LEU A 224 -3.56 -14.88 -9.14
N CYS A 225 -2.86 -16.01 -9.22
CA CYS A 225 -3.44 -17.32 -8.96
C CYS A 225 -3.97 -17.43 -7.51
N ALA A 226 -3.17 -17.00 -6.54
CA ALA A 226 -3.55 -17.01 -5.12
C ALA A 226 -4.76 -16.11 -4.85
N TYR A 227 -4.82 -14.95 -5.53
CA TYR A 227 -5.96 -14.04 -5.45
C TYR A 227 -7.27 -14.69 -5.91
N PHE A 228 -7.27 -15.39 -7.04
CA PHE A 228 -8.46 -16.13 -7.48
C PHE A 228 -8.79 -17.30 -6.55
N GLY A 229 -7.78 -17.96 -5.98
CA GLY A 229 -7.96 -18.98 -4.94
C GLY A 229 -8.65 -18.44 -3.67
N GLY A 230 -8.36 -17.19 -3.28
CA GLY A 230 -9.03 -16.53 -2.15
C GLY A 230 -10.42 -15.98 -2.49
N LEU A 231 -10.66 -15.60 -3.75
CA LEU A 231 -11.90 -14.96 -4.19
C LEU A 231 -13.10 -15.93 -4.21
N LYS A 232 -12.91 -17.16 -4.67
CA LYS A 232 -13.95 -18.20 -4.67
C LYS A 232 -13.38 -19.52 -4.11
N PRO A 233 -13.29 -19.69 -2.78
CA PRO A 233 -12.64 -20.87 -2.18
C PRO A 233 -13.28 -22.23 -2.56
N GLN A 234 -14.55 -22.21 -2.98
CA GLN A 234 -15.32 -23.41 -3.37
C GLN A 234 -15.20 -23.74 -4.87
N ALA A 235 -14.63 -22.86 -5.68
CA ALA A 235 -14.44 -23.05 -7.12
C ALA A 235 -12.95 -23.21 -7.45
N SER A 236 -12.64 -23.84 -8.59
CA SER A 236 -11.26 -23.89 -9.04
C SER A 236 -10.77 -22.49 -9.41
N TRP A 237 -9.56 -22.12 -8.98
CA TRP A 237 -8.95 -20.83 -9.33
C TRP A 237 -8.79 -20.66 -10.86
N MET A 238 -8.62 -21.78 -11.59
CA MET A 238 -8.58 -21.81 -13.06
C MET A 238 -9.89 -21.35 -13.70
N ALA A 239 -11.04 -21.78 -13.14
CA ALA A 239 -12.34 -21.32 -13.63
C ALA A 239 -12.50 -19.80 -13.41
N GLY A 240 -12.08 -19.29 -12.26
CA GLY A 240 -12.08 -17.84 -11.99
C GLY A 240 -11.20 -17.05 -12.96
N LEU A 241 -10.05 -17.60 -13.35
CA LEU A 241 -9.16 -16.98 -14.33
C LEU A 241 -9.79 -16.98 -15.74
N ALA A 242 -10.40 -18.08 -16.16
CA ALA A 242 -11.04 -18.23 -17.48
C ALA A 242 -12.29 -17.36 -17.64
N GLU A 243 -13.06 -17.15 -16.56
CA GLU A 243 -14.26 -16.30 -16.57
C GLU A 243 -13.95 -14.80 -16.60
N THR A 244 -12.72 -14.40 -16.24
CA THR A 244 -12.36 -12.99 -16.09
C THR A 244 -11.91 -12.38 -17.42
N LYS A 245 -12.36 -11.15 -17.72
CA LYS A 245 -11.93 -10.42 -18.92
C LYS A 245 -10.43 -10.14 -18.89
N THR A 246 -9.74 -10.34 -20.02
CA THR A 246 -8.29 -10.14 -20.16
C THR A 246 -7.81 -8.75 -19.75
N ALA A 247 -8.61 -7.71 -20.00
CA ALA A 247 -8.30 -6.33 -19.59
C ALA A 247 -8.30 -6.15 -18.07
N GLU A 248 -9.20 -6.82 -17.35
CA GLU A 248 -9.24 -6.79 -15.89
C GLU A 248 -8.10 -7.61 -15.29
N LEU A 249 -7.83 -8.79 -15.87
CA LEU A 249 -6.66 -9.62 -15.53
C LEU A 249 -5.36 -8.81 -15.66
N LEU A 250 -5.16 -8.10 -16.77
CA LEU A 250 -3.97 -7.29 -16.98
C LEU A 250 -3.86 -6.18 -15.92
N LYS A 251 -4.97 -5.53 -15.56
CA LYS A 251 -4.99 -4.49 -14.51
C LYS A 251 -4.58 -5.05 -13.13
N TYR A 252 -5.10 -6.21 -12.75
CA TYR A 252 -4.78 -6.87 -11.48
C TYR A 252 -3.41 -7.56 -11.49
N TRP A 253 -2.95 -8.05 -12.63
CA TRP A 253 -1.64 -8.69 -12.75
C TRP A 253 -0.51 -7.66 -12.81
N TRP A 254 -0.64 -6.66 -13.68
CA TRP A 254 0.38 -5.63 -13.91
C TRP A 254 0.62 -4.76 -12.67
N TRP A 255 -0.45 -4.34 -11.98
CA TRP A 255 -0.35 -3.28 -10.98
C TRP A 255 -0.08 -3.80 -9.55
N PRO A 256 -0.97 -4.58 -8.89
CA PRO A 256 -0.65 -5.11 -7.57
C PRO A 256 0.28 -6.33 -7.60
N GLY A 257 0.31 -7.13 -8.68
CA GLY A 257 1.18 -8.30 -8.81
C GLY A 257 2.63 -7.94 -9.14
N LEU A 258 2.90 -7.54 -10.38
CA LEU A 258 4.26 -7.28 -10.86
C LEU A 258 4.94 -6.14 -10.08
N ALA A 259 4.29 -4.97 -9.99
CA ALA A 259 4.95 -3.80 -9.41
C ALA A 259 5.36 -4.00 -7.95
N PHE A 260 4.55 -4.69 -7.14
CA PHE A 260 4.91 -4.96 -5.76
C PHE A 260 5.90 -6.12 -5.61
N ALA A 261 5.83 -7.15 -6.45
CA ALA A 261 6.86 -8.20 -6.47
C ALA A 261 8.23 -7.58 -6.76
N ALA A 262 8.32 -6.72 -7.78
CA ALA A 262 9.53 -5.94 -8.08
C ALA A 262 9.96 -5.09 -6.88
N THR A 263 9.01 -4.37 -6.27
CA THR A 263 9.30 -3.49 -5.13
C THR A 263 9.86 -4.26 -3.95
N TYR A 264 9.23 -5.37 -3.54
CA TYR A 264 9.71 -6.18 -2.41
C TYR A 264 11.05 -6.84 -2.72
N TYR A 265 11.29 -7.27 -3.97
CA TYR A 265 12.58 -7.84 -4.35
C TYR A 265 13.69 -6.80 -4.34
N LEU A 266 13.45 -5.60 -4.84
CA LEU A 266 14.40 -4.49 -4.75
C LEU A 266 14.72 -4.10 -3.31
N VAL A 267 13.74 -4.17 -2.39
CA VAL A 267 14.01 -3.99 -0.96
C VAL A 267 14.92 -5.09 -0.43
N ALA A 268 14.69 -6.36 -0.80
CA ALA A 268 15.57 -7.46 -0.39
C ALA A 268 17.00 -7.29 -0.93
N VAL A 269 17.16 -6.86 -2.18
CA VAL A 269 18.46 -6.48 -2.76
C VAL A 269 19.09 -5.33 -1.97
N GLY A 270 18.33 -4.28 -1.66
CA GLY A 270 18.80 -3.15 -0.87
C GLY A 270 19.28 -3.56 0.53
N VAL A 271 18.57 -4.47 1.20
CA VAL A 271 19.02 -5.03 2.49
C VAL A 271 20.35 -5.77 2.32
N ALA A 272 20.47 -6.66 1.34
CA ALA A 272 21.71 -7.41 1.15
C ALA A 272 22.91 -6.50 0.83
N VAL A 273 22.73 -5.54 -0.07
CA VAL A 273 23.80 -4.66 -0.54
C VAL A 273 24.17 -3.62 0.53
N PHE A 274 23.20 -2.92 1.11
CA PHE A 274 23.48 -1.74 1.96
C PHE A 274 23.47 -2.03 3.46
N VAL A 275 22.71 -3.04 3.91
CA VAL A 275 22.61 -3.39 5.34
C VAL A 275 23.56 -4.54 5.67
N MET A 276 23.55 -5.61 4.86
CA MET A 276 24.43 -6.77 5.06
C MET A 276 25.82 -6.59 4.43
N LYS A 277 26.04 -5.50 3.69
CA LYS A 277 27.31 -5.16 3.00
C LYS A 277 27.82 -6.30 2.11
N GLN A 278 26.91 -6.95 1.38
CA GLN A 278 27.21 -8.01 0.41
C GLN A 278 27.23 -7.40 -1.00
N PRO A 279 28.41 -7.04 -1.56
CA PRO A 279 28.51 -6.40 -2.87
C PRO A 279 28.22 -7.39 -4.02
N GLU A 280 28.61 -8.65 -3.82
CA GLU A 280 28.24 -9.76 -4.68
C GLU A 280 26.97 -10.36 -4.09
N PHE A 281 25.84 -10.26 -4.80
CA PHE A 281 24.56 -10.75 -4.31
C PHE A 281 24.50 -12.29 -4.46
N PRO A 282 24.85 -13.08 -3.42
CA PRO A 282 25.14 -14.50 -3.60
C PRO A 282 23.86 -15.27 -3.91
N MET A 283 24.00 -16.39 -4.62
CA MET A 283 22.85 -17.22 -5.03
C MET A 283 21.90 -17.54 -3.88
N VAL A 284 22.45 -17.90 -2.72
CA VAL A 284 21.67 -18.29 -1.55
C VAL A 284 20.84 -17.10 -1.04
N VAL A 285 21.44 -15.91 -0.97
CA VAL A 285 20.74 -14.69 -0.55
C VAL A 285 19.67 -14.30 -1.57
N ALA A 286 19.99 -14.43 -2.87
CA ALA A 286 19.04 -14.19 -3.94
C ALA A 286 17.85 -15.15 -3.87
N ALA A 287 18.11 -16.45 -3.68
CA ALA A 287 17.09 -17.49 -3.56
C ALA A 287 16.20 -17.27 -2.32
N ILE A 288 16.79 -16.96 -1.17
CA ILE A 288 16.04 -16.62 0.05
C ILE A 288 15.19 -15.37 -0.18
N GLY A 289 15.77 -14.31 -0.77
CA GLY A 289 15.04 -13.09 -1.10
C GLY A 289 13.87 -13.35 -2.05
N GLY A 290 14.10 -14.12 -3.12
CA GLY A 290 13.08 -14.51 -4.09
C GLY A 290 11.95 -15.32 -3.45
N ALA A 291 12.32 -16.32 -2.64
CA ALA A 291 11.35 -17.14 -1.89
C ALA A 291 10.50 -16.27 -0.97
N LEU A 292 11.12 -15.44 -0.12
CA LEU A 292 10.39 -14.58 0.81
C LEU A 292 9.42 -13.64 0.09
N VAL A 293 9.86 -13.01 -1.00
CA VAL A 293 9.03 -12.09 -1.78
C VAL A 293 7.83 -12.81 -2.37
N THR A 294 8.05 -13.89 -3.10
CA THR A 294 6.98 -14.64 -3.78
C THR A 294 6.03 -15.33 -2.80
N GLY A 295 6.51 -15.84 -1.67
CA GLY A 295 5.69 -16.36 -0.58
C GLY A 295 4.80 -15.28 0.05
N LEU A 296 5.36 -14.09 0.31
CA LEU A 296 4.58 -12.93 0.78
C LEU A 296 3.56 -12.46 -0.26
N MET A 297 3.95 -12.44 -1.53
CA MET A 297 3.07 -12.07 -2.64
C MET A 297 1.90 -13.04 -2.79
N ALA A 298 2.14 -14.36 -2.64
CA ALA A 298 1.08 -15.37 -2.61
C ALA A 298 0.13 -15.18 -1.40
N LEU A 299 0.69 -14.95 -0.21
CA LEU A 299 -0.08 -14.66 1.00
C LEU A 299 -0.98 -13.42 0.83
N TYR A 300 -0.41 -12.33 0.32
CA TYR A 300 -1.13 -11.08 0.12
C TYR A 300 -2.15 -11.19 -1.01
N GLY A 301 -1.83 -11.89 -2.10
CA GLY A 301 -2.77 -12.19 -3.18
C GLY A 301 -4.00 -12.91 -2.66
N TYR A 302 -3.80 -14.02 -1.94
CA TYR A 302 -4.90 -14.77 -1.33
C TYR A 302 -5.72 -13.92 -0.36
N TYR A 303 -5.07 -13.17 0.51
CA TYR A 303 -5.75 -12.27 1.46
C TYR A 303 -6.64 -11.24 0.76
N LEU A 304 -6.16 -10.62 -0.32
CA LEU A 304 -6.95 -9.65 -1.07
C LEU A 304 -8.17 -10.30 -1.73
N GLY A 305 -8.01 -11.51 -2.27
CA GLY A 305 -9.12 -12.31 -2.81
C GLY A 305 -10.16 -12.64 -1.74
N TYR A 306 -9.70 -13.13 -0.58
CA TYR A 306 -10.54 -13.44 0.57
C TYR A 306 -11.34 -12.22 1.05
N ARG A 307 -10.69 -11.06 1.18
CA ARG A 307 -11.37 -9.83 1.61
C ARG A 307 -12.36 -9.33 0.57
N ARG A 308 -12.06 -9.45 -0.71
CA ARG A 308 -13.01 -9.11 -1.76
C ARG A 308 -14.24 -10.03 -1.72
N ASN A 309 -14.06 -11.33 -1.50
CA ASN A 309 -15.19 -12.25 -1.31
C ASN A 309 -16.07 -11.84 -0.12
N VAL A 310 -15.46 -11.45 1.00
CA VAL A 310 -16.20 -10.92 2.17
C VAL A 310 -16.98 -9.65 1.81
N GLU A 311 -16.39 -8.74 1.04
CA GLU A 311 -17.09 -7.53 0.57
C GLU A 311 -18.26 -7.86 -0.37
N GLU A 312 -18.10 -8.84 -1.28
CA GLU A 312 -19.16 -9.28 -2.19
C GLU A 312 -20.30 -9.97 -1.42
N GLN A 313 -19.98 -10.79 -0.41
CA GLN A 313 -20.97 -11.44 0.45
C GLN A 313 -21.72 -10.42 1.32
N GLN A 314 -21.01 -9.44 1.88
CA GLN A 314 -21.62 -8.38 2.68
C GLN A 314 -22.49 -7.46 1.83
N GLY A 315 -22.05 -7.11 0.62
CA GLY A 315 -22.83 -6.38 -0.36
C GLY A 315 -24.10 -7.11 -0.80
N ARG A 316 -24.06 -8.45 -0.89
CA ARG A 316 -25.25 -9.30 -1.13
C ARG A 316 -26.15 -9.44 0.10
N SER A 317 -25.59 -9.36 1.31
CA SER A 317 -26.33 -9.49 2.57
C SER A 317 -27.11 -8.22 2.98
N LEU A 318 -26.86 -7.08 2.34
CA LEU A 318 -27.76 -5.92 2.41
C LEU A 318 -29.05 -6.26 1.66
N SER A 319 -29.99 -6.88 2.38
CA SER A 319 -31.27 -7.31 1.84
C SER A 319 -31.97 -6.16 1.09
N PRO A 320 -32.52 -6.41 -0.12
CA PRO A 320 -33.44 -5.47 -0.78
C PRO A 320 -34.63 -5.06 0.11
N ALA A 321 -34.92 -5.83 1.18
CA ALA A 321 -35.92 -5.47 2.18
C ALA A 321 -35.49 -4.31 3.09
N LEU A 322 -34.20 -4.14 3.41
CA LEU A 322 -33.70 -2.98 4.17
C LEU A 322 -33.75 -1.69 3.34
N LEU A 323 -33.66 -1.80 2.01
CA LEU A 323 -33.89 -0.70 1.05
C LEU A 323 -35.38 -0.39 0.84
N ARG A 324 -36.29 -1.25 1.32
CA ARG A 324 -37.75 -1.06 1.25
C ARG A 324 -38.36 -0.58 2.57
N CYS A 325 -37.58 -0.40 3.63
CA CYS A 325 -38.07 0.18 4.88
C CYS A 325 -38.21 1.70 4.72
N PRO A 326 -39.44 2.26 4.67
CA PRO A 326 -39.66 3.69 4.44
C PRO A 326 -39.05 4.58 5.55
N PHE A 327 -38.83 4.01 6.74
CA PHE A 327 -38.19 4.70 7.86
C PHE A 327 -36.68 4.96 7.66
N VAL A 328 -35.95 4.06 6.96
CA VAL A 328 -34.50 4.21 6.72
C VAL A 328 -34.23 5.11 5.52
N MET A 329 -35.10 5.09 4.51
CA MET A 329 -35.04 5.99 3.36
C MET A 329 -35.26 7.45 3.76
N GLY A 330 -36.07 7.71 4.80
CA GLY A 330 -36.28 9.05 5.37
C GLY A 330 -35.06 9.61 6.13
N ILE A 331 -34.26 8.76 6.77
CA ILE A 331 -33.03 9.17 7.49
C ILE A 331 -31.87 9.37 6.51
N LEU A 332 -31.73 8.51 5.50
CA LEU A 332 -30.71 8.66 4.46
C LEU A 332 -31.04 9.80 3.47
N GLY A 333 -32.33 10.04 3.19
CA GLY A 333 -32.77 11.15 2.34
C GLY A 333 -32.55 12.53 2.97
N LYS A 334 -32.87 12.70 4.27
CA LYS A 334 -32.66 13.98 4.97
C LYS A 334 -31.19 14.36 5.13
N SER A 335 -30.28 13.38 5.16
CA SER A 335 -28.84 13.64 5.21
C SER A 335 -28.27 14.19 3.89
N ALA A 336 -28.96 13.97 2.77
CA ALA A 336 -28.57 14.51 1.46
C ALA A 336 -29.11 15.92 1.18
N THR A 337 -30.19 16.34 1.87
CA THR A 337 -30.86 17.63 1.60
C THR A 337 -30.45 18.77 2.54
N MET A 338 -29.77 18.50 3.67
CA MET A 338 -29.32 19.57 4.58
C MET A 338 -28.11 20.39 4.07
N GLY A 339 -27.56 20.07 2.88
CA GLY A 339 -26.48 20.84 2.25
C GLY A 339 -26.93 21.82 1.15
N ALA A 340 -28.20 21.81 0.76
CA ALA A 340 -28.69 22.63 -0.35
C ALA A 340 -30.13 23.08 -0.11
N SER A 341 -30.30 24.18 0.63
CA SER A 341 -31.23 25.28 0.32
C SER A 341 -31.54 26.05 1.61
N MET A 342 -30.75 27.09 1.89
CA MET A 342 -31.26 28.28 2.56
C MET A 342 -31.00 29.46 1.64
N ALA A 343 -31.89 29.64 0.67
CA ALA A 343 -32.17 30.91 0.05
C ALA A 343 -33.64 31.24 0.36
N PRO A 344 -33.96 32.34 1.05
CA PRO A 344 -35.34 32.69 1.38
C PRO A 344 -36.03 33.22 0.12
N SER A 345 -37.06 32.53 -0.37
CA SER A 345 -37.98 33.06 -1.37
C SER A 345 -38.98 34.00 -0.70
N ALA A 346 -38.98 35.26 -1.14
CA ALA A 346 -39.97 36.27 -0.77
C ALA A 346 -41.38 35.87 -1.28
N PRO A 347 -42.46 36.18 -0.54
CA PRO A 347 -43.82 35.90 -0.99
C PRO A 347 -44.30 37.00 -1.95
N ALA A 348 -44.88 36.58 -3.07
CA ALA A 348 -45.68 37.45 -3.94
C ALA A 348 -47.10 37.58 -3.36
N PRO A 349 -47.68 38.79 -3.24
CA PRO A 349 -49.10 38.94 -2.98
C PRO A 349 -49.86 39.08 -4.30
N GLY A 350 -50.82 38.19 -4.50
CA GLY A 350 -51.84 38.35 -5.54
C GLY A 350 -52.98 39.28 -5.11
N SER A 351 -53.78 39.62 -6.12
CA SER A 351 -55.20 39.99 -6.07
C SER A 351 -55.56 41.35 -5.48
N LYS A 352 -55.95 42.27 -6.37
CA LYS A 352 -57.22 43.01 -6.24
C LYS A 352 -57.88 43.20 -7.62
N ALA A 353 -59.21 43.25 -7.54
CA ALA A 353 -60.20 43.50 -8.59
C ALA A 353 -59.96 44.79 -9.39
#